data_AF-A0A1B0DJB1-F1
#
_entry.id   AF-A0A1B0DJB1-F1
#
_cell.length_a   1.000
_cell.length_b   1.000
_cell.length_c   1.000
_cell.angle_alpha   90.00
_cell.angle_beta   90.00
_cell.angle_gamma   90.00
#
_symmetry.space_group_name_H-M   'P 1'
#
loop_
_entity.id
_entity.type
_entity.pdbx_description
1 polymer ?
#
loop_
_entity_poly.entity_id
_entity_poly.type
_entity_poly.pdbx_seq_one_letter_code
_entity_poly.pdbx_strand_id
1 'polypeptide(L)'
;MCDSACNPVQKPEDCCSSMELPVLKPCIPIPIPEEQLLDVIDKSKDWAIMHGAGMRSKANFNPDVMQFAPFVLVPSSFPRKEFEKAVKLQTILNELMHKVAHDTDFLRSTLANTIQVDEFTGNLFRIYEDILKTCSNQVRFFEFLFPAIT
;
A
#
# COMPACT_ATOMS: atom_id res chain seq x y z
N MET A 1 -33.31 8.83 -2.46
CA MET A 1 -34.16 9.22 -3.59
C MET A 1 -34.24 10.74 -3.66
N CYS A 2 -33.76 11.33 -4.75
CA CYS A 2 -34.21 12.63 -5.26
C CYS A 2 -34.06 12.56 -6.78
N ASP A 3 -35.16 12.23 -7.45
CA ASP A 3 -35.38 12.50 -8.86
C ASP A 3 -35.50 14.01 -9.07
N SER A 4 -34.88 14.57 -10.11
CA SER A 4 -35.57 15.24 -11.23
C SER A 4 -34.65 16.16 -12.05
N ALA A 5 -34.62 15.86 -13.35
CA ALA A 5 -34.43 16.75 -14.51
C ALA A 5 -33.23 17.71 -14.52
N CYS A 6 -32.14 17.30 -15.18
CA CYS A 6 -31.20 18.23 -15.80
C CYS A 6 -31.67 18.51 -17.24
N ASN A 7 -31.98 19.77 -17.56
CA ASN A 7 -32.41 20.24 -18.88
C ASN A 7 -31.27 20.13 -19.92
N PRO A 8 -31.58 19.96 -21.22
CA PRO A 8 -30.59 19.67 -22.25
C PRO A 8 -29.99 20.94 -22.86
N VAL A 9 -29.41 21.85 -22.06
CA VAL A 9 -28.57 22.96 -22.57
C VAL A 9 -27.52 23.35 -21.53
N GLN A 10 -26.47 22.53 -21.37
CA GLN A 10 -25.25 22.95 -20.69
C GLN A 10 -24.02 22.33 -21.36
N LYS A 11 -22.98 23.15 -21.54
CA LYS A 11 -21.67 22.81 -22.10
C LYS A 11 -21.04 21.59 -21.37
N PRO A 12 -20.21 20.77 -22.05
CA PRO A 12 -19.67 19.54 -21.50
C PRO A 12 -18.56 19.72 -20.44
N GLU A 13 -18.32 20.93 -19.94
CA GLU A 13 -17.27 21.23 -18.94
C GLU A 13 -17.77 21.52 -17.51
N ASP A 14 -19.08 21.52 -17.24
CA ASP A 14 -19.65 21.98 -15.95
C ASP A 14 -20.28 20.90 -15.04
N CYS A 15 -19.90 19.62 -15.17
CA CYS A 15 -20.40 18.55 -14.29
C CYS A 15 -19.35 18.04 -13.29
N CYS A 16 -18.59 18.95 -12.65
CA CYS A 16 -17.81 18.63 -11.46
C CYS A 16 -18.19 19.58 -10.32
N SER A 17 -19.45 19.50 -9.87
CA SER A 17 -19.84 20.13 -8.61
C SER A 17 -19.21 19.35 -7.45
N SER A 18 -18.13 19.92 -6.93
CA SER A 18 -17.72 19.95 -5.53
C SER A 18 -17.75 18.63 -4.74
N MET A 19 -16.73 17.80 -4.93
CA MET A 19 -16.15 17.09 -3.79
C MET A 19 -15.01 17.95 -3.22
N GLU A 20 -15.33 18.89 -2.34
CA GLU A 20 -14.30 19.48 -1.48
C GLU A 20 -13.78 18.36 -0.58
N LEU A 21 -12.59 17.82 -0.90
CA LEU A 21 -11.89 16.95 0.03
C LEU A 21 -11.62 17.77 1.30
N PRO A 22 -12.04 17.31 2.50
CA PRO A 22 -11.82 18.08 3.72
C PRO A 22 -10.32 18.30 3.92
N VAL A 23 -9.85 19.54 3.77
CA VAL A 23 -8.47 19.88 4.06
C VAL A 23 -8.27 19.79 5.56
N LEU A 24 -7.59 18.73 6.00
CA LEU A 24 -7.30 18.53 7.41
C LEU A 24 -6.26 19.52 7.88
N LYS A 25 -6.50 20.09 9.06
CA LYS A 25 -5.53 20.98 9.70
C LYS A 25 -4.32 20.16 10.14
N PRO A 26 -3.09 20.66 9.91
CA PRO A 26 -1.88 20.04 10.44
C PRO A 26 -1.96 19.85 11.95
N CYS A 27 -1.44 18.73 12.45
CA CYS A 27 -1.35 18.46 13.88
C CYS A 27 -0.36 19.39 14.60
N ILE A 28 0.58 19.98 13.84
CA ILE A 28 1.63 20.87 14.32
C ILE A 28 1.53 22.16 13.49
N PRO A 29 1.59 23.35 14.12
CA PRO A 29 1.56 24.61 13.39
C PRO A 29 2.82 24.76 12.53
N ILE A 30 2.64 25.03 11.24
CA ILE A 30 3.69 25.34 10.27
C ILE A 30 3.47 26.82 9.89
N PRO A 31 4.50 27.70 9.90
CA PRO A 31 5.95 27.44 9.90
C PRO A 31 6.60 27.41 11.29
N ILE A 32 7.55 26.49 11.47
CA ILE A 32 8.38 26.36 12.68
C ILE A 32 9.58 27.32 12.55
N PRO A 33 10.00 28.02 13.63
CA PRO A 33 11.21 28.84 13.61
C PRO A 33 12.45 28.04 13.19
N GLU A 34 13.35 28.65 12.41
CA GLU A 34 14.49 27.95 11.80
C GLU A 34 15.42 27.30 12.83
N GLU A 35 15.73 28.00 13.93
CA GLU A 35 16.56 27.47 15.02
C GLU A 35 15.96 26.19 15.64
N GLN A 36 14.65 26.18 15.88
CA GLN A 36 13.95 25.02 16.43
C GLN A 36 13.88 23.89 15.39
N LEU A 37 13.71 24.23 14.12
CA LEU A 37 13.65 23.23 13.04
C LEU A 37 14.98 22.47 12.94
N LEU A 38 16.12 23.16 12.98
CA LEU A 38 17.44 22.54 12.90
C LEU A 38 17.70 21.62 14.11
N ASP A 39 17.39 22.08 15.32
CA ASP A 39 17.51 21.27 16.54
C ASP A 39 16.64 19.99 16.48
N VAL A 40 15.40 20.10 16.02
CA VAL A 40 14.50 18.95 15.86
C VAL A 40 15.00 18.00 14.78
N ILE A 41 15.54 18.49 13.66
CA ILE A 41 16.10 17.66 12.59
C ILE A 41 17.25 16.80 13.12
N ASP A 42 18.19 17.38 13.84
CA ASP A 42 19.36 16.64 14.33
C ASP A 42 18.97 15.62 15.40
N LYS A 43 18.11 16.00 16.36
CA LYS A 43 17.52 15.07 17.33
C LYS A 43 16.76 13.92 16.65
N SER A 44 16.03 14.20 15.57
CA SER A 44 15.25 13.19 14.87
C SER A 44 16.13 12.18 14.13
N LYS A 45 17.25 12.62 13.55
CA LYS A 45 18.23 11.70 12.93
C LYS A 45 18.83 10.76 13.97
N ASP A 46 19.28 11.31 15.09
CA ASP A 46 19.87 10.51 16.18
C ASP A 46 18.83 9.53 16.74
N TRP A 47 17.61 10.00 16.98
CA TRP A 47 16.51 9.14 17.43
C TRP A 47 16.23 8.01 16.44
N ALA A 48 16.17 8.30 15.13
CA ALA A 48 15.94 7.28 14.11
C ALA A 48 17.03 6.19 14.12
N ILE A 49 18.30 6.56 14.24
CA ILE A 49 19.41 5.59 14.29
C ILE A 49 19.35 4.78 15.59
N MET A 50 19.13 5.43 16.74
CA MET A 50 19.06 4.76 18.04
C MET A 50 17.89 3.77 18.16
N HIS A 51 16.79 3.99 17.43
CA HIS A 51 15.61 3.12 17.43
C HIS A 51 15.62 2.12 16.26
N GLY A 52 16.72 2.01 15.52
CA GLY A 52 16.89 1.04 14.44
C GLY A 52 16.16 1.39 13.14
N ALA A 53 15.68 2.63 12.98
CA ALA A 53 15.14 3.15 11.73
C ALA A 53 16.28 3.53 10.77
N GLY A 54 17.13 2.55 10.43
CA GLY A 54 18.26 2.69 9.54
C GLY A 54 18.16 1.80 8.30
N MET A 55 18.74 2.25 7.20
CA MET A 55 18.96 1.45 6.00
C MET A 55 20.42 1.51 5.54
N ARG A 56 20.80 0.58 4.67
CA ARG A 56 22.08 0.65 3.96
C ARG A 56 21.90 1.40 2.64
N SER A 57 22.89 2.20 2.28
CA SER A 57 22.85 2.93 1.01
C SER A 57 22.93 1.95 -0.17
N LYS A 58 22.05 2.14 -1.17
CA LYS A 58 22.10 1.40 -2.43
C LYS A 58 23.23 1.89 -3.34
N ALA A 59 23.59 3.18 -3.25
CA ALA A 59 24.61 3.79 -4.10
C ALA A 59 26.03 3.44 -3.64
N ASN A 60 26.27 3.42 -2.33
CA ASN A 60 27.56 3.08 -1.73
C ASN A 60 27.32 2.03 -0.64
N PHE A 61 27.08 0.79 -1.06
CA PHE A 61 26.83 -0.30 -0.11
C PHE A 61 28.10 -0.56 0.72
N ASN A 62 28.01 -0.33 2.02
CA ASN A 62 29.04 -0.68 2.98
C ASN A 62 28.36 -1.43 4.15
N PRO A 63 28.81 -2.66 4.49
CA PRO A 63 28.21 -3.45 5.55
C PRO A 63 28.30 -2.77 6.93
N ASP A 64 29.33 -1.96 7.14
CA ASP A 64 29.67 -1.34 8.43
C ASP A 64 29.07 0.07 8.60
N VAL A 65 28.42 0.60 7.56
CA VAL A 65 27.80 1.94 7.58
C VAL A 65 26.30 1.82 7.45
N MET A 66 25.59 2.41 8.42
CA MET A 66 24.13 2.54 8.42
C MET A 66 23.76 4.02 8.31
N GLN A 67 22.74 4.31 7.49
CA GLN A 67 22.16 5.64 7.36
C GLN A 67 20.72 5.58 7.88
N PHE A 68 20.16 6.70 8.36
CA PHE A 68 18.75 6.71 8.75
C PHE A 68 17.85 6.46 7.52
N ALA A 69 16.74 5.75 7.71
CA ALA A 69 15.75 5.57 6.66
C ALA A 69 15.02 6.89 6.39
N PRO A 70 14.68 7.27 5.14
CA PRO A 70 13.90 8.47 4.88
C PRO A 70 12.57 8.46 5.65
N PHE A 71 12.35 9.48 6.49
CA PHE A 71 11.14 9.66 7.27
C PHE A 71 10.63 11.10 7.17
N VAL A 72 9.36 11.30 7.50
CA VAL A 72 8.74 12.64 7.57
C VAL A 72 8.91 13.21 8.98
N LEU A 73 9.34 14.48 9.07
CA LEU A 73 9.61 15.13 10.36
C LEU A 73 8.36 15.32 11.21
N VAL A 74 7.24 15.62 10.55
CA VAL A 74 5.94 15.83 11.17
C VAL A 74 4.92 14.85 10.61
N PRO A 75 4.05 14.24 11.44
CA PRO A 75 3.03 13.33 10.95
C PRO A 75 2.02 14.10 10.09
N SER A 76 1.72 13.57 8.91
CA SER A 76 0.68 14.12 8.05
C SER A 76 -0.70 13.89 8.69
N SER A 77 -1.55 14.92 8.65
CA SER A 77 -2.93 14.81 9.11
C SER A 77 -3.71 13.88 8.18
N PHE A 78 -4.36 12.86 8.74
CA PHE A 78 -5.16 11.88 7.99
C PHE A 78 -6.51 11.66 8.70
N PRO A 79 -7.63 11.51 7.97
CA PRO A 79 -8.92 11.53 8.60
C PRO A 79 -9.22 10.19 9.26
N ARG A 80 -9.67 10.25 10.52
CA ARG A 80 -9.81 9.08 11.40
C ARG A 80 -10.81 8.06 10.86
N LYS A 81 -11.93 8.51 10.30
CA LYS A 81 -13.01 7.62 9.84
C LYS A 81 -12.54 6.74 8.68
N GLU A 82 -11.78 7.31 7.76
CA GLU A 82 -11.22 6.67 6.59
C GLU A 82 -10.10 5.70 6.98
N PHE A 83 -9.26 6.09 7.96
CA PHE A 83 -8.25 5.20 8.52
C PHE A 83 -8.89 3.95 9.15
N GLU A 84 -9.88 4.14 10.03
CA GLU A 84 -10.60 3.03 10.66
C GLU A 84 -11.34 2.16 9.65
N LYS A 85 -11.88 2.77 8.58
CA LYS A 85 -12.50 2.03 7.48
C LYS A 85 -11.48 1.17 6.73
N ALA A 86 -10.29 1.70 6.43
CA ALA A 86 -9.23 0.95 5.78
C ALA A 86 -8.74 -0.22 6.65
N VAL A 87 -8.59 0.00 7.96
CA VAL A 87 -8.21 -1.05 8.93
C VAL A 87 -9.25 -2.18 8.94
N LYS A 88 -10.55 -1.87 8.98
CA LYS A 88 -11.60 -2.89 8.93
C LYS A 88 -11.66 -3.62 7.58
N LEU A 89 -11.35 -2.93 6.49
CA LEU A 89 -11.38 -3.50 5.14
C LEU A 89 -10.22 -4.48 4.90
N GLN A 90 -9.07 -4.29 5.57
CA GLN A 90 -7.88 -5.13 5.40
C GLN A 90 -8.17 -6.62 5.56
N THR A 91 -8.96 -7.02 6.56
CA THR A 91 -9.30 -8.44 6.80
C THR A 91 -10.09 -9.03 5.65
N ILE A 92 -11.07 -8.28 5.13
CA ILE A 92 -11.90 -8.70 4.00
C ILE A 92 -11.04 -8.84 2.74
N LEU A 93 -10.12 -7.89 2.50
CA LEU A 93 -9.22 -7.94 1.35
C LEU A 93 -8.25 -9.11 1.45
N ASN A 94 -7.72 -9.40 2.65
CA ASN A 94 -6.85 -10.56 2.87
C ASN A 94 -7.57 -11.88 2.57
N GLU A 95 -8.82 -12.04 3.02
CA GLU A 95 -9.63 -13.24 2.73
C GLU A 95 -9.95 -13.36 1.24
N LEU A 96 -10.29 -12.25 0.59
CA LEU A 96 -10.53 -12.22 -0.85
C LEU A 96 -9.28 -12.66 -1.61
N MET A 97 -8.11 -12.07 -1.30
CA MET A 97 -6.84 -12.44 -1.92
C MET A 97 -6.49 -13.91 -1.68
N HIS A 98 -6.76 -14.43 -0.48
CA HIS A 98 -6.56 -15.84 -0.16
C HIS A 98 -7.45 -16.76 -1.03
N LYS A 99 -8.74 -16.43 -1.19
CA LYS A 99 -9.66 -17.21 -2.04
C LYS A 99 -9.28 -17.14 -3.51
N VAL A 100 -8.94 -15.94 -4.00
CA VAL A 100 -8.49 -15.71 -5.38
C VAL A 100 -7.20 -16.49 -5.67
N ALA A 101 -6.26 -16.55 -4.73
CA ALA A 101 -5.01 -17.29 -4.91
C ALA A 101 -5.20 -18.81 -5.03
N HIS A 102 -6.29 -19.36 -4.47
CA HIS A 102 -6.62 -20.79 -4.57
C HIS A 102 -7.51 -21.12 -5.77
N ASP A 103 -8.09 -20.12 -6.44
CA ASP A 103 -8.91 -20.31 -7.63
C ASP A 103 -8.01 -20.36 -8.87
N THR A 104 -7.64 -21.58 -9.25
CA THR A 104 -6.76 -21.84 -10.39
C THR A 104 -7.37 -21.41 -11.71
N ASP A 105 -8.69 -21.54 -11.87
CA ASP A 105 -9.39 -21.26 -13.13
C ASP A 105 -9.57 -19.75 -13.32
N PHE A 106 -9.83 -19.04 -12.23
CA PHE A 106 -9.82 -17.58 -12.20
C PHE A 106 -8.42 -17.03 -12.54
N LEU A 107 -7.36 -17.56 -11.94
CA LEU A 107 -5.99 -17.10 -12.23
C LEU A 107 -5.57 -17.41 -13.67
N ARG A 108 -5.89 -18.61 -14.19
CA ARG A 108 -5.65 -18.97 -15.60
C ARG A 108 -6.37 -18.04 -16.56
N SER A 109 -7.66 -17.78 -16.33
CA SER A 109 -8.46 -16.96 -17.24
C SER A 109 -8.06 -15.48 -17.23
N THR A 110 -7.74 -14.93 -16.06
CA THR A 110 -7.35 -13.52 -15.92
C THR A 110 -5.94 -13.23 -16.44
N LEU A 111 -4.99 -14.16 -16.29
CA LEU A 111 -3.60 -13.97 -16.71
C LEU A 111 -3.30 -14.50 -18.12
N ALA A 112 -4.24 -15.21 -18.77
CA ALA A 112 -4.04 -15.84 -20.08
C ALA A 112 -3.51 -14.88 -21.17
N ASN A 113 -3.99 -13.64 -21.18
CA ASN A 113 -3.54 -12.63 -22.14
C ASN A 113 -2.24 -11.94 -21.69
N THR A 114 -2.06 -11.75 -20.38
CA THR A 114 -0.89 -11.05 -19.81
C THR A 114 0.39 -11.88 -19.92
N ILE A 115 0.29 -13.21 -19.75
CA ILE A 115 1.42 -14.14 -19.86
C ILE A 115 2.05 -14.12 -21.26
N GLN A 116 1.27 -13.81 -22.31
CA GLN A 116 1.77 -13.78 -23.68
C GLN A 116 2.60 -12.51 -23.98
N VAL A 117 2.41 -11.45 -23.20
CA VAL A 117 3.01 -10.13 -23.44
C VAL A 117 4.10 -9.82 -22.41
N ASP A 118 4.02 -10.38 -21.21
CA ASP A 118 5.01 -10.20 -20.15
C ASP A 118 5.72 -11.52 -19.79
N GLU A 119 6.99 -11.62 -20.19
CA GLU A 119 7.85 -12.79 -19.91
C GLU A 119 8.05 -13.02 -18.41
N PHE A 120 8.11 -11.95 -17.61
CA PHE A 120 8.28 -12.07 -16.16
C PHE A 120 7.07 -12.74 -15.51
N THR A 121 5.87 -12.24 -15.78
CA THR A 121 4.62 -12.86 -15.31
C THR A 121 4.46 -14.28 -15.85
N GLY A 122 4.83 -14.54 -17.11
CA GLY A 122 4.79 -15.88 -17.69
C GLY A 122 5.68 -16.90 -16.96
N ASN A 123 6.89 -16.49 -16.59
CA ASN A 123 7.82 -17.34 -15.83
C ASN A 123 7.28 -17.64 -14.42
N LEU A 124 6.70 -16.66 -13.73
CA LEU A 124 6.05 -16.88 -12.43
C LEU A 124 4.86 -17.85 -12.54
N PHE A 125 4.05 -17.69 -13.58
CA PHE A 125 2.90 -18.54 -13.81
C PHE A 125 3.30 -19.99 -14.13
N ARG A 126 4.40 -20.19 -14.86
CA ARG A 126 4.95 -21.53 -15.11
C ARG A 126 5.34 -22.23 -13.81
N ILE A 127 6.05 -21.54 -12.91
CA ILE A 127 6.41 -22.09 -11.58
C ILE A 127 5.15 -22.46 -10.80
N TYR A 128 4.14 -21.58 -10.82
CA TYR A 128 2.85 -21.84 -10.18
C TYR A 128 2.17 -23.11 -10.73
N GLU A 129 2.10 -23.28 -12.05
CA GLU A 129 1.54 -24.48 -12.66
C GLU A 129 2.33 -25.75 -12.33
N ASP A 130 3.65 -25.67 -12.33
CA ASP A 130 4.53 -26.81 -12.03
C ASP A 130 4.31 -27.27 -10.60
N ILE A 131 4.20 -26.34 -9.64
CA ILE A 131 3.86 -26.63 -8.25
C ILE A 131 2.46 -27.27 -8.16
N LEU A 132 1.44 -26.76 -8.86
CA LEU A 132 0.11 -27.37 -8.84
C LEU A 132 0.10 -28.82 -9.36
N LYS A 133 0.88 -29.08 -10.42
CA LYS A 133 1.04 -30.44 -11.00
C LYS A 133 1.73 -31.37 -10.01
N THR A 134 2.80 -30.92 -9.34
CA THR A 134 3.55 -31.72 -8.37
C THR A 134 2.81 -31.90 -7.03
N CYS A 135 2.09 -30.87 -6.56
CA CYS A 135 1.42 -30.83 -5.26
C CYS A 135 0.00 -31.41 -5.25
N SER A 136 -0.51 -31.97 -6.36
CA SER A 136 -1.73 -32.80 -6.31
C SER A 136 -1.61 -34.00 -5.35
N ASN A 137 -0.40 -34.33 -4.88
CA ASN A 137 -0.14 -35.33 -3.84
C ASN A 137 0.26 -34.77 -2.46
N GLN A 138 0.33 -33.44 -2.27
CA GLN A 138 0.71 -32.86 -0.98
C GLN A 138 -0.07 -31.58 -0.68
N VAL A 139 -1.33 -31.76 -0.29
CA VAL A 139 -2.17 -30.68 0.25
C VAL A 139 -1.71 -30.40 1.68
N ARG A 140 -1.55 -29.10 2.01
CA ARG A 140 -1.29 -28.47 3.34
C ARG A 140 0.04 -27.71 3.46
N PHE A 141 0.27 -26.70 2.62
CA PHE A 141 1.36 -25.74 2.84
C PHE A 141 0.92 -24.42 3.50
N PHE A 142 -0.38 -24.07 3.47
CA PHE A 142 -0.85 -22.76 3.94
C PHE A 142 -1.57 -22.74 5.30
N GLU A 143 -1.73 -23.89 5.97
CA GLU A 143 -2.32 -23.95 7.34
C GLU A 143 -1.45 -23.28 8.42
N PHE A 144 -0.21 -22.87 8.10
CA PHE A 144 0.76 -22.40 9.10
C PHE A 144 0.99 -20.88 9.17
N LEU A 145 0.43 -20.06 8.28
CA LEU A 145 0.80 -18.63 8.23
C LEU A 145 -0.27 -17.64 8.75
N PHE A 146 -1.22 -18.09 9.58
CA PHE A 146 -2.33 -17.23 10.02
C PHE A 146 -2.70 -17.20 11.53
N PRO A 147 -1.84 -17.49 12.53
CA PRO A 147 -2.23 -17.24 13.92
C PRO A 147 -1.77 -15.86 14.46
N ALA A 148 -1.60 -14.83 13.61
CA ALA A 148 -1.10 -13.53 14.08
C ALA A 148 -1.78 -12.30 13.44
N ILE A 149 -3.09 -12.35 13.19
CA ILE A 149 -3.90 -11.14 12.97
C ILE A 149 -5.25 -11.31 13.69
N THR A 150 -5.21 -11.29 15.02
CA THR A 150 -6.34 -10.96 15.90
C THR A 150 -5.80 -10.17 17.08
#